data_AF-A0A6S6PLI6-F1
#
_entry.id   AF-A0A6S6PLI6-F1
#
_cell.length_a   1.000
_cell.length_b   1.000
_cell.length_c   1.000
_cell.angle_alpha   90.00
_cell.angle_beta   90.00
_cell.angle_gamma   90.00
#
_symmetry.space_group_name_H-M   'P 1'
#
loop_
_entity.id
_entity.type
_entity.pdbx_description
1 polymer ?
#
loop_
_entity_poly.entity_id
_entity_poly.type
_entity_poly.pdbx_seq_one_letter_code
_entity_poly.pdbx_strand_id
1 'polypeptide(L)' 'MASRIFDRSPGYSVIGKWPLIIAGIFSKKVREIRELLPRYEQDNLFDSGKFKRHFPEFSVTTYEEGLELIRKE' A
#
# COMPACT_ATOMS: atom_id res chain seq x y z
N MET A 1 -2.59 2.13 -12.61
CA MET A 1 -3.77 2.89 -12.13
C MET A 1 -3.35 4.22 -11.53
N ALA A 2 -2.55 4.24 -10.45
CA ALA A 2 -2.08 5.48 -9.82
C ALA A 2 -1.39 6.45 -10.81
N SER A 3 -0.41 5.99 -11.59
CA SER A 3 0.27 6.81 -12.61
C SER A 3 -0.69 7.57 -13.55
N ARG A 4 -1.79 6.92 -13.93
CA ARG A 4 -2.84 7.51 -14.77
C ARG A 4 -3.62 8.60 -14.03
N ILE A 5 -4.06 8.32 -12.80
CA ILE A 5 -4.86 9.25 -11.98
C ILE A 5 -4.04 10.50 -11.64
N PHE A 6 -2.75 10.33 -11.34
CA PHE A 6 -1.84 11.44 -11.02
C PHE A 6 -1.22 12.13 -12.25
N ASP A 7 -1.51 11.66 -13.46
CA ASP A 7 -0.90 12.12 -14.72
C ASP A 7 0.65 12.17 -14.66
N ARG A 8 1.25 11.08 -14.18
CA ARG A 8 2.71 10.95 -14.06
C ARG A 8 3.20 9.65 -14.67
N SER A 9 4.37 9.70 -15.30
CA SER A 9 5.09 8.48 -15.68
C SER A 9 5.40 7.66 -14.42
N PRO A 10 5.18 6.34 -14.43
CA PRO A 10 5.48 5.49 -13.27
C PRO A 10 7.01 5.44 -13.08
N GLY A 11 7.50 6.10 -12.03
CA GLY A 11 8.89 6.02 -11.59
C GLY A 11 8.95 5.35 -10.23
N TYR A 12 9.58 4.18 -10.14
CA TYR A 12 9.87 3.52 -8.87
C TYR A 12 11.18 2.73 -8.96
N SER A 13 11.81 2.54 -7.81
CA SER A 13 12.97 1.65 -7.65
C SER A 13 12.62 0.58 -6.64
N VAL A 14 13.08 -0.65 -6.87
CA VAL A 14 12.89 -1.76 -5.94
C VAL A 14 14.09 -1.82 -4.99
N ILE A 15 13.81 -1.73 -3.69
CA ILE A 15 14.83 -1.82 -2.64
C ILE A 15 14.94 -3.26 -2.18
N GLY A 16 16.13 -3.84 -2.23
CA GLY A 16 16.39 -5.19 -1.71
C GLY A 16 16.30 -5.28 -0.17
N LYS A 17 16.18 -6.51 0.32
CA LYS A 17 16.09 -6.81 1.77
C LYS A 17 17.32 -6.31 2.55
N TRP A 18 18.53 -6.46 2.00
CA TRP A 18 19.77 -6.04 2.64
C TRP A 18 19.88 -4.52 2.86
N PRO A 19 19.68 -3.65 1.86
CA PRO A 19 19.62 -2.20 2.08
C PRO A 19 18.60 -1.78 3.14
N LEU A 20 17.40 -2.38 3.15
CA LEU A 20 16.36 -2.13 4.17
C LEU A 20 16.80 -2.55 5.57
N ILE A 21 17.52 -3.67 5.69
CA ILE A 21 18.06 -4.13 6.97
C ILE A 21 19.06 -3.13 7.53
N ILE A 22 20.02 -2.69 6.70
CA ILE A 22 21.06 -1.74 7.08
C ILE A 22 20.43 -0.39 7.45
N ALA A 23 19.53 0.13 6.61
CA ALA A 23 18.84 1.39 6.88
C ALA A 23 18.01 1.36 8.18
N GLY A 24 17.45 0.20 8.54
CA GLY A 24 16.73 0.00 9.80
C GLY A 24 17.60 0.06 11.07
N ILE A 25 18.93 -0.04 10.95
CA ILE A 25 19.86 0.17 12.08
C ILE A 25 19.93 1.67 12.42
N PHE A 26 19.90 2.53 11.40
CA PHE A 26 20.05 3.98 11.54
C PHE A 26 18.72 4.73 11.68
N SER A 27 17.60 4.13 11.27
CA SER A 27 16.27 4.76 11.30
C SER A 27 15.20 3.85 11.89
N LYS A 28 14.61 4.29 13.01
CA LYS A 28 13.49 3.61 13.66
C LYS A 28 12.29 3.46 12.73
N LYS A 29 11.98 4.48 11.91
CA LYS A 29 10.88 4.44 10.93
C LYS A 29 11.10 3.33 9.89
N VAL A 30 12.33 3.18 9.40
CA VAL A 30 12.66 2.11 8.44
C VAL A 30 12.55 0.74 9.10
N ARG A 31 12.95 0.63 10.37
CA ARG A 31 12.80 -0.62 11.14
C ARG A 31 11.34 -1.04 11.27
N GLU A 32 10.44 -0.11 11.57
CA GLU A 32 8.99 -0.36 11.65
C GLU A 32 8.41 -0.79 10.30
N ILE A 33 8.81 -0.13 9.19
CA ILE A 33 8.40 -0.57 7.84
C ILE A 33 8.87 -2.00 7.58
N ARG A 34 10.13 -2.32 7.92
CA ARG A 34 10.70 -3.66 7.72
C ARG A 34 9.94 -4.74 8.50
N GLU A 35 9.40 -4.44 9.67
CA GLU A 35 8.59 -5.38 10.47
C GLU A 35 7.26 -5.73 9.78
N LEU A 36 6.75 -4.89 8.88
CA LEU A 36 5.55 -5.17 8.09
C LEU A 36 5.85 -6.02 6.84
N LEU A 37 7.08 -5.96 6.30
CA LEU A 37 7.44 -6.61 5.04
C LEU A 37 7.31 -8.14 5.01
N PRO A 38 7.47 -8.91 6.10
CA PRO A 38 7.21 -10.35 6.08
C PRO A 38 5.77 -10.69 5.63
N ARG A 39 4.81 -9.80 5.89
CA ARG A 39 3.42 -9.96 5.42
C ARG A 39 3.28 -9.82 3.90
N TYR A 40 4.24 -9.19 3.23
CA TYR A 40 4.26 -8.99 1.78
C TYR A 40 5.23 -9.96 1.07
N GLU A 41 5.97 -10.78 1.82
CA GLU A 41 6.81 -11.87 1.28
C GLU A 41 5.97 -13.05 0.79
N GLN A 42 4.69 -13.09 1.18
CA GLN A 42 3.69 -14.07 0.77
C GLN A 42 2.57 -13.36 0.01
N ASP A 43 1.76 -14.12 -0.74
CA ASP A 43 0.58 -13.62 -1.45
C ASP A 43 -0.53 -13.21 -0.47
N ASN A 44 -0.35 -12.04 0.13
CA ASN A 44 -1.27 -11.49 1.10
C ASN A 44 -2.41 -10.78 0.39
N LEU A 45 -3.48 -11.54 0.14
CA LEU A 45 -4.70 -11.06 -0.47
C LEU A 45 -5.64 -10.54 0.61
N PHE A 46 -5.93 -9.24 0.57
CA PHE A 46 -6.93 -8.63 1.43
C PHE A 46 -8.35 -8.91 0.89
N ASP A 47 -9.11 -9.76 1.58
CA ASP A 47 -10.53 -10.01 1.27
C ASP A 47 -11.46 -9.30 2.26
N SER A 48 -12.28 -8.40 1.74
CA SER A 48 -13.35 -7.70 2.48
C SER A 48 -14.74 -8.26 2.19
N GLY A 49 -14.84 -9.39 1.49
CA GLY A 49 -16.11 -9.96 1.03
C GLY A 49 -17.08 -10.28 2.17
N LYS A 50 -16.61 -10.77 3.32
CA LYS A 50 -17.47 -11.01 4.48
C LYS A 50 -18.11 -9.72 5.02
N PHE A 51 -17.32 -8.66 5.12
CA PHE A 51 -17.79 -7.36 5.58
C PHE A 51 -18.81 -6.77 4.61
N LYS A 52 -18.49 -6.73 3.30
CA LYS A 52 -19.36 -6.19 2.26
C LYS A 52 -20.69 -6.95 2.16
N ARG A 53 -20.68 -8.27 2.36
CA ARG A 53 -21.92 -9.08 2.40
C ARG A 53 -22.77 -8.80 3.64
N HIS A 54 -22.13 -8.57 4.79
CA HIS A 54 -22.85 -8.31 6.04
C HIS A 54 -23.40 -6.88 6.10
N PHE A 55 -22.71 -5.92 5.46
CA PHE A 55 -23.09 -4.51 5.43
C PHE A 55 -23.26 -4.03 3.98
N PRO A 56 -24.32 -4.45 3.27
CA PRO A 56 -24.52 -4.13 1.85
C PRO A 56 -24.75 -2.64 1.61
N GLU A 57 -25.36 -1.93 2.58
CA GLU A 57 -25.62 -0.49 2.51
C GLU A 57 -24.36 0.35 2.78
N PHE A 58 -23.24 -0.28 3.16
CA PHE A 58 -21.99 0.43 3.37
C PHE A 58 -21.30 0.72 2.04
N SER A 59 -21.31 1.98 1.62
CA SER A 59 -20.59 2.45 0.44
C SER A 59 -19.07 2.34 0.65
N VAL A 60 -18.45 1.35 0.00
CA VAL A 60 -17.00 1.20 0.01
C VAL A 60 -16.34 2.14 -0.98
N THR A 61 -15.24 2.75 -0.58
CA THR A 61 -14.39 3.54 -1.48
C THR A 61 -13.61 2.61 -2.39
N THR A 62 -13.77 2.78 -3.70
CA THR A 62 -12.96 2.07 -4.70
C THR A 62 -11.53 2.60 -4.69
N TYR A 63 -10.58 1.81 -5.22
CA TYR A 63 -9.20 2.29 -5.32
C TYR A 63 -9.06 3.54 -6.21
N GLU A 64 -9.89 3.66 -7.24
CA GLU A 64 -9.87 4.83 -8.13
C GLU A 64 -10.39 6.08 -7.41
N GLU A 65 -11.54 5.99 -6.74
CA GLU A 65 -12.07 7.08 -5.91
C GLU A 65 -11.08 7.50 -4.81
N GLY A 66 -10.45 6.53 -4.15
CA GLY A 66 -9.46 6.81 -3.11
C GLY A 66 -8.24 7.57 -3.64
N LEU A 67 -7.72 7.19 -4.81
CA LEU A 67 -6.60 7.89 -5.44
C LEU A 67 -6.99 9.28 -5.96
N GLU A 68 -8.22 9.43 -6.46
CA GLU A 68 -8.79 10.71 -6.86
C GLU A 68 -8.97 11.68 -5.67
N LEU A 69 -9.34 11.17 -4.49
CA LEU A 69 -9.41 11.97 -3.26
C LEU A 69 -8.02 12.44 -2.83
N ILE A 70 -7.02 11.55 -2.79
CA ILE A 70 -5.63 11.92 -2.44
C ILE A 70 -5.07 12.97 -3.41
N ARG A 71 -5.40 12.90 -4.71
CA ARG A 71 -4.94 13.90 -5.69
C ARG A 71 -5.51 15.30 -5.44
N LYS A 72 -6.67 15.40 -4.79
CA LYS A 72 -7.36 16.67 -4.51
C LYS A 72 -6.88 17.34 -3.22
N GLU A 73 -6.22 16.60 -2.32
CA GLU A 73 -5.57 17.15 -1.12
C GLU A 73 -4.32 17.98 -1.49
#